data_AF-A0A2E7F0U6-F1
#
_entry.id   AF-A0A2E7F0U6-F1
#
_cell.length_a   1.000
_cell.length_b   1.000
_cell.length_c   1.000
_cell.angle_alpha   90.00
_cell.angle_beta   90.00
_cell.angle_gamma   90.00
#
_symmetry.space_group_name_H-M   'P 1'
#
loop_
_entity.id
_entity.type
_entity.pdbx_description
1 polymer ?
#
loop_
_entity_poly.entity_id
_entity_poly.type
_entity_poly.pdbx_seq_one_letter_code
_entity_poly.pdbx_strand_id
1 'polypeptide(L)'
;MRSMQASEDRIEAEIALLKPDDHFEVLPENMAAIEWFISTDDLYIWNGPVCVGLDVKAVRDDAILSGRKTTPDDYNKLRLLGQVYADELTKKMLRAKHD
;
A
#
# COMPACT_ATOMS: atom_id res chain seq x y z
N MET A 1 11.56 20.57 4.72
CA MET A 1 11.76 19.21 5.27
C MET A 1 12.24 18.31 4.14
N ARG A 2 13.52 17.90 4.14
CA ARG A 2 14.05 16.82 3.28
C ARG A 2 14.15 15.58 4.16
N SER A 3 13.12 14.74 4.23
CA SER A 3 13.08 13.64 5.21
C SER A 3 13.38 12.24 4.66
N MET A 4 13.64 12.04 3.36
CA MET A 4 14.06 10.72 2.84
C MET A 4 15.03 10.86 1.67
N GLN A 5 16.34 10.93 1.94
CA GLN A 5 17.42 11.20 0.97
C GLN A 5 17.65 10.05 -0.03
N ALA A 6 16.68 9.74 -0.90
CA ALA A 6 17.00 9.06 -2.16
C ALA A 6 17.79 10.04 -3.04
N SER A 7 18.92 9.62 -3.61
CA SER A 7 19.64 10.43 -4.60
C SER A 7 18.77 10.62 -5.85
N GLU A 8 18.90 11.77 -6.50
CA GLU A 8 18.16 12.07 -7.74
C GLU A 8 18.40 10.96 -8.79
N ASP A 9 19.65 10.51 -8.93
CA ASP A 9 20.03 9.38 -9.79
C ASP A 9 19.25 8.09 -9.51
N ARG A 10 18.91 7.81 -8.24
CA ARG A 10 18.16 6.60 -7.86
C ARG A 10 16.68 6.75 -8.20
N ILE A 11 16.13 7.95 -8.04
CA ILE A 11 14.75 8.24 -8.43
C ILE A 11 14.61 8.12 -9.94
N GLU A 12 15.55 8.68 -10.70
CA GLU A 12 15.55 8.61 -12.18
C GLU A 12 15.70 7.18 -12.70
N ALA A 13 16.58 6.38 -12.10
CA ALA A 13 16.74 4.97 -12.47
C ALA A 13 15.47 4.15 -12.22
N GLU A 14 14.76 4.41 -11.12
CA GLU A 14 13.49 3.73 -10.81
C GLU A 14 12.38 4.18 -11.76
N ILE A 15 12.30 5.48 -12.08
CA ILE A 15 11.35 6.04 -13.05
C ILE A 15 11.59 5.43 -14.45
N ALA A 16 12.84 5.22 -14.85
CA ALA A 16 13.18 4.64 -16.14
C ALA A 16 12.76 3.16 -16.30
N LEU A 17 12.48 2.46 -15.19
CA LEU A 17 11.93 1.09 -15.21
C LEU A 17 10.41 1.07 -15.40
N LEU A 18 9.72 2.19 -15.19
CA LEU A 18 8.28 2.31 -15.37
C LEU A 18 7.93 2.35 -16.87
N LYS A 19 6.95 1.53 -17.27
CA LYS A 19 6.40 1.52 -18.62
C LYS A 19 5.32 2.61 -18.76
N PRO A 20 5.05 3.10 -19.99
CA PRO A 20 4.01 4.11 -20.23
C PRO A 20 2.62 3.71 -19.72
N ASP A 21 2.32 2.41 -19.70
CA ASP A 21 1.06 1.84 -19.22
C ASP A 21 1.04 1.63 -17.68
N ASP A 22 2.11 1.95 -16.95
CA ASP A 22 2.19 1.86 -15.49
C ASP A 22 1.60 3.10 -14.79
N HIS A 23 1.13 4.09 -15.56
CA HIS A 23 0.44 5.25 -15.04
C HIS A 23 -1.07 5.02 -15.03
N PHE A 24 -1.69 5.25 -13.88
CA PHE A 24 -3.15 5.25 -13.72
C PHE A 24 -3.60 6.58 -13.10
N GLU A 25 -4.79 7.01 -13.50
CA GLU A 25 -5.40 8.20 -12.91
C GLU A 25 -5.91 7.88 -11.51
N VAL A 26 -5.61 8.77 -10.55
CA VAL A 26 -6.17 8.75 -9.21
C VAL A 26 -7.15 9.91 -9.07
N LEU A 27 -8.42 9.59 -8.89
CA LEU A 27 -9.43 10.60 -8.57
C LEU A 27 -9.12 11.28 -7.22
N PRO A 28 -9.27 12.60 -7.08
CA PRO A 28 -8.88 13.33 -5.86
C PRO A 28 -9.48 12.77 -4.58
N GLU A 29 -10.73 12.29 -4.62
CA GLU A 29 -11.44 11.69 -3.49
C GLU A 29 -10.83 10.36 -3.00
N ASN A 30 -9.96 9.73 -3.77
CA ASN A 30 -9.28 8.49 -3.42
C ASN A 30 -7.86 8.72 -2.89
N MET A 31 -7.31 9.93 -3.06
CA MET A 31 -5.91 10.21 -2.73
C MET A 31 -5.60 9.95 -1.25
N ALA A 32 -6.48 10.38 -0.35
CA ALA A 32 -6.29 10.17 1.09
C ALA A 32 -6.21 8.68 1.47
N ALA A 33 -7.04 7.84 0.84
CA ALA A 33 -7.02 6.40 1.07
C ALA A 33 -5.78 5.73 0.47
N ILE A 34 -5.29 6.20 -0.68
CA ILE A 34 -4.06 5.68 -1.31
C ILE A 34 -2.83 6.06 -0.50
N GLU A 35 -2.72 7.32 -0.07
CA GLU A 35 -1.63 7.75 0.81
C GLU A 35 -1.61 6.95 2.11
N TRP A 36 -2.78 6.67 2.67
CA TRP A 36 -2.89 5.84 3.86
C TRP A 36 -2.47 4.40 3.56
N PHE A 37 -2.96 3.80 2.48
CA PHE A 37 -2.57 2.46 2.04
C PHE A 37 -1.06 2.29 1.91
N ILE A 38 -0.38 3.22 1.22
CA ILE A 38 1.08 3.20 1.04
C ILE A 38 1.80 3.27 2.40
N SER A 39 1.25 4.00 3.37
CA SER A 39 1.82 4.10 4.72
C SER A 39 1.57 2.90 5.64
N THR A 40 0.79 1.90 5.20
CA THR A 40 0.37 0.75 6.03
C THR A 40 1.00 -0.58 5.64
N ASP A 41 2.05 -0.56 4.80
CA ASP A 41 2.73 -1.78 4.31
C ASP A 41 3.28 -2.66 5.44
N ASP A 42 3.74 -2.06 6.53
CA ASP A 42 4.25 -2.74 7.72
C ASP A 42 3.15 -3.30 8.62
N LEU A 43 1.88 -2.97 8.38
CA LEU A 43 0.73 -3.37 9.20
C LEU A 43 -0.02 -4.60 8.65
N TYR A 44 0.54 -5.27 7.65
CA TYR A 44 0.00 -6.53 7.13
C TYR A 44 0.35 -7.72 8.02
N ILE A 45 -0.61 -8.62 8.17
CA ILE A 45 -0.45 -9.88 8.89
C ILE A 45 -0.03 -10.95 7.91
N TRP A 46 1.08 -11.61 8.23
CA TRP A 46 1.65 -12.69 7.44
C TRP A 46 1.58 -14.01 8.20
N ASN A 47 1.16 -15.07 7.51
CA ASN A 47 1.24 -16.45 7.99
C ASN A 47 2.17 -17.24 7.06
N GLY A 48 3.46 -17.28 7.41
CA GLY A 48 4.50 -17.78 6.53
C GLY A 48 4.54 -16.94 5.24
N PRO A 49 4.48 -17.56 4.04
CA PRO A 49 4.48 -16.82 2.78
C PRO A 49 3.11 -16.22 2.41
N VAL A 50 2.06 -16.44 3.19
CA VAL A 50 0.71 -15.99 2.83
C VAL A 50 0.41 -14.67 3.54
N CYS A 51 0.01 -13.66 2.77
CA CYS A 51 -0.53 -12.42 3.30
C CYS A 51 -1.99 -12.66 3.70
N VAL A 52 -2.30 -12.60 5.00
CA VAL A 52 -3.65 -12.84 5.54
C VAL A 52 -4.52 -11.58 5.44
N GLY A 53 -3.88 -10.42 5.24
CA GLY A 53 -4.53 -9.13 5.10
C GLY A 53 -4.03 -8.11 6.12
N LEU A 54 -4.70 -6.96 6.12
CA LEU A 54 -4.32 -5.80 6.93
C LEU A 54 -4.80 -5.94 8.38
N ASP A 55 -3.94 -5.64 9.36
CA ASP A 55 -4.35 -5.57 10.77
C ASP A 55 -5.16 -4.30 11.02
N VAL A 56 -6.48 -4.43 10.98
CA VAL A 56 -7.42 -3.32 11.20
C VAL A 56 -7.22 -2.63 12.55
N LYS A 57 -6.79 -3.36 13.59
CA LYS A 57 -6.57 -2.76 14.92
C LYS A 57 -5.30 -1.93 14.91
N ALA A 58 -4.21 -2.46 14.37
CA ALA A 58 -2.96 -1.73 14.24
C ALA A 58 -3.12 -0.47 13.38
N VAL A 59 -3.86 -0.56 12.27
CA VAL A 59 -4.18 0.58 11.39
C VAL A 59 -4.98 1.66 12.11
N ARG A 60 -5.96 1.25 12.93
CA ARG A 60 -6.73 2.20 13.75
C ARG A 60 -5.83 2.89 14.76
N ASP A 61 -4.99 2.14 15.44
CA ASP A 61 -4.12 2.66 16.49
C ASP A 61 -3.03 3.57 15.89
N ASP A 62 -2.48 3.23 14.71
CA ASP A 62 -1.61 4.11 13.91
C ASP A 62 -2.31 5.41 13.51
N ALA A 63 -3.54 5.34 13.00
CA ALA A 63 -4.30 6.54 12.63
C ALA A 63 -4.51 7.49 13.83
N ILE A 64 -4.75 6.92 15.02
CA ILE A 64 -4.86 7.68 16.27
C ILE A 64 -3.52 8.31 16.66
N LEU A 65 -2.44 7.53 16.65
CA LEU A 65 -1.11 7.98 17.09
C LEU A 65 -0.47 8.98 16.12
N SER A 66 -0.70 8.83 14.83
CA SER A 66 -0.25 9.75 13.77
C SER A 66 -1.10 11.03 13.68
N GLY A 67 -2.22 11.09 14.42
CA GLY A 67 -3.15 12.22 14.36
C GLY A 67 -3.86 12.35 13.00
N ARG A 68 -3.94 11.26 12.23
CA ARG A 68 -4.57 11.25 10.91
C ARG A 68 -6.07 11.47 11.06
N LYS A 69 -6.62 12.44 10.33
CA LYS A 69 -8.07 12.63 10.21
C LYS A 69 -8.59 11.66 9.15
N THR A 70 -9.34 10.66 9.57
CA THR A 70 -9.92 9.65 8.67
C THR A 70 -11.44 9.68 8.75
N THR A 71 -12.09 9.48 7.61
CA THR A 71 -13.55 9.27 7.53
C THR A 71 -13.86 7.77 7.48
N PRO A 72 -15.11 7.37 7.78
CA PRO A 72 -15.54 5.99 7.55
C PRO A 72 -15.36 5.53 6.09
N ASP A 73 -15.49 6.44 5.12
CA ASP A 73 -15.30 6.15 3.71
C ASP A 73 -13.82 5.84 3.38
N ASP A 74 -12.88 6.60 3.94
CA ASP A 74 -11.44 6.35 3.79
C ASP A 74 -11.06 4.97 4.31
N TYR A 75 -11.63 4.56 5.45
CA TYR A 75 -11.43 3.23 6.00
C TYR A 75 -11.98 2.13 5.08
N ASN A 76 -13.18 2.33 4.50
CA ASN A 76 -13.75 1.35 3.57
C ASN A 76 -12.89 1.20 2.30
N LYS A 77 -12.38 2.31 1.76
CA LYS A 77 -11.45 2.32 0.62
C LYS A 77 -10.15 1.61 0.97
N LEU A 78 -9.56 1.92 2.13
CA LEU A 78 -8.34 1.25 2.62
C LEU A 78 -8.55 -0.25 2.77
N ARG A 79 -9.67 -0.68 3.34
CA ARG A 79 -10.00 -2.10 3.52
C ARG A 79 -10.10 -2.82 2.18
N LEU A 80 -10.70 -2.19 1.16
CA LEU A 80 -10.78 -2.75 -0.18
C LEU A 80 -9.39 -2.90 -0.81
N LEU A 81 -8.58 -1.85 -0.77
CA LEU A 81 -7.19 -1.89 -1.27
C LEU A 81 -6.38 -2.98 -0.57
N GLY A 82 -6.50 -3.06 0.77
CA GLY A 82 -5.80 -4.05 1.58
C GLY A 82 -6.15 -5.49 1.23
N GLN A 83 -7.44 -5.77 1.02
CA GLN A 83 -7.91 -7.08 0.59
C GLN A 83 -7.37 -7.46 -0.80
N VAL A 84 -7.52 -6.57 -1.78
CA VAL A 84 -7.05 -6.82 -3.16
C VAL A 84 -5.54 -7.07 -3.19
N TYR A 85 -4.79 -6.27 -2.44
CA TYR A 85 -3.33 -6.42 -2.35
C TYR A 85 -2.91 -7.78 -1.75
N ALA A 86 -3.53 -8.19 -0.64
CA ALA A 86 -3.24 -9.48 -0.01
C ALA A 86 -3.56 -10.68 -0.93
N ASP A 87 -4.67 -10.60 -1.67
CA ASP A 87 -5.07 -11.60 -2.65
C ASP A 87 -4.06 -11.69 -3.81
N GLU A 88 -3.63 -10.56 -4.36
CA GLU A 88 -2.68 -10.52 -5.48
C GLU A 88 -1.28 -11.01 -5.07
N LEU A 89 -0.82 -10.65 -3.87
CA LEU A 89 0.43 -11.20 -3.31
C LEU A 89 0.35 -12.72 -3.17
N THR A 90 -0.73 -13.22 -2.57
CA THR A 90 -0.93 -14.65 -2.36
C THR A 90 -0.99 -15.40 -3.71
N LYS A 91 -1.71 -14.86 -4.70
CA LYS A 91 -1.76 -15.42 -6.07
C LYS A 91 -0.38 -15.47 -6.71
N LYS A 92 0.41 -14.38 -6.64
CA LYS A 92 1.77 -14.34 -7.19
C LYS A 92 2.66 -15.41 -6.56
N MET A 93 2.60 -15.57 -5.23
CA MET A 93 3.39 -16.59 -4.54
C MET A 93 2.96 -18.02 -4.85
N LEU A 94 1.66 -18.26 -5.05
CA LEU A 94 1.17 -19.56 -5.49
C LEU A 94 1.63 -19.88 -6.92
N ARG A 95 1.62 -18.91 -7.84
CA ARG A 95 2.14 -19.09 -9.21
C ARG A 95 3.62 -19.43 -9.23
N ALA A 96 4.43 -18.71 -8.45
CA ALA A 96 5.88 -18.95 -8.36
C ALA A 96 6.27 -20.30 -7.74
N LYS A 97 5.34 -21.01 -7.06
CA LYS A 97 5.56 -22.37 -6.56
C LYS A 97 5.30 -23.46 -7.60
N HIS A 98 4.71 -23.12 -8.74
CA HIS A 98 4.35 -24.05 -9.82
C HIS A 98 5.26 -23.94 -11.05
N ASP A 99 6.22 -23.02 -11.03
CA ASP A 99 7.33 -22.88 -11.98
C ASP A 99 8.63 -23.47 -11.39
#